data_AF-A0A8B6F6P7-F1
#
_entry.id   AF-A0A8B6F6P7-F1
#
_cell.length_a   1.000
_cell.length_b   1.000
_cell.length_c   1.000
_cell.angle_alpha   90.00
_cell.angle_beta   90.00
_cell.angle_gamma   90.00
#
_symmetry.space_group_name_H-M   'P 1'
#
loop_
_entity.id
_entity.type
_entity.pdbx_description
1 polymer ?
#
loop_
_entity_poly.entity_id
_entity_poly.type
_entity_poly.pdbx_seq_one_letter_code
_entity_poly.pdbx_strand_id
1 'polypeptide(L)'
;MCSDVIAPALTYIFNLSIKSGKFPSIFKTARVCPIFKSGDACNPDNYRPIAVLPCLSKIIERHIANSLYIFLNSNDLLNTTQSGFRPKHSCTTALTKLVDEWLANIDNGEINGVIFLDLKKAFDLVNHIILLKKLEYYNVSNCTLDWF
;
A
#
# COMPACT_ATOMS: atom_id res chain seq x y z
N MET A 1 -21.95 24.30 9.18
CA MET A 1 -20.47 24.29 9.26
C MET A 1 -19.89 24.28 7.85
N CYS A 2 -18.65 24.71 7.62
CA CYS A 2 -18.08 24.74 6.25
C CYS A 2 -18.07 23.37 5.55
N SER A 3 -18.12 22.26 6.31
CA SER A 3 -18.29 20.89 5.79
C SER A 3 -19.53 20.73 4.93
N ASP A 4 -20.66 21.31 5.34
CA ASP A 4 -21.97 21.06 4.73
C ASP A 4 -22.06 21.67 3.33
N VAL A 5 -21.21 22.67 3.06
CA VAL A 5 -21.09 23.35 1.77
C VAL A 5 -20.06 22.65 0.88
N ILE A 6 -18.93 22.22 1.44
CA ILE A 6 -17.78 21.70 0.67
C ILE A 6 -17.93 20.20 0.36
N ALA A 7 -18.47 19.41 1.29
CA ALA A 7 -18.57 17.96 1.15
C ALA A 7 -19.40 17.50 -0.06
N PRO A 8 -20.56 18.12 -0.41
CA PRO A 8 -21.30 17.75 -1.60
C PRO A 8 -20.51 17.97 -2.89
N ALA A 9 -19.79 19.10 -3.01
CA ALA A 9 -18.97 19.41 -4.17
C ALA A 9 -17.79 18.43 -4.32
N LEU A 10 -17.08 18.14 -3.22
CA LEU A 10 -15.99 17.15 -3.24
C LEU A 10 -16.50 15.75 -3.56
N THR A 11 -17.64 15.35 -2.99
CA THR A 11 -18.26 14.05 -3.27
C THR A 11 -18.63 13.93 -4.74
N TYR A 12 -19.17 14.98 -5.35
CA TYR A 12 -19.45 15.02 -6.77
C TYR A 12 -18.17 14.83 -7.61
N ILE A 13 -17.10 15.56 -7.30
CA ILE A 13 -15.81 15.46 -7.99
C ILE A 13 -15.20 14.06 -7.85
N PHE A 14 -15.23 13.47 -6.65
CA PHE A 14 -14.68 12.14 -6.40
C PHE A 14 -15.48 11.06 -7.13
N ASN A 15 -16.81 11.14 -7.10
CA ASN A 15 -17.66 10.22 -7.84
C ASN A 15 -17.44 10.33 -9.36
N LEU A 16 -17.24 11.54 -9.88
CA LEU A 16 -16.94 11.74 -11.29
C LEU A 16 -15.58 11.13 -11.66
N SER A 17 -14.54 11.34 -10.84
CA SER A 17 -13.22 10.74 -10.99
C SER A 17 -13.30 9.21 -11.06
N ILE A 18 -13.99 8.58 -10.10
CA ILE A 18 -14.16 7.12 -10.04
C ILE A 18 -14.95 6.62 -11.26
N LYS A 19 -16.09 7.24 -11.58
CA LYS A 19 -16.94 6.79 -12.72
C LYS A 19 -16.25 6.93 -14.07
N SER A 20 -15.41 7.95 -14.23
CA SER A 20 -14.68 8.20 -15.47
C SER A 20 -13.37 7.42 -15.58
N GLY A 21 -12.97 6.68 -14.53
CA GLY A 21 -11.70 5.97 -14.48
C GLY A 21 -10.50 6.92 -14.58
N LYS A 22 -10.60 8.16 -14.10
CA LYS A 22 -9.55 9.18 -14.26
C LYS A 22 -9.22 9.87 -12.95
N PHE A 23 -8.01 9.67 -12.48
CA PHE A 23 -7.50 10.41 -11.33
C PHE A 23 -7.21 11.89 -11.67
N PRO A 24 -7.67 12.86 -10.86
CA PRO A 24 -7.42 14.27 -11.11
C PRO A 24 -5.93 14.61 -11.14
N SER A 25 -5.46 15.22 -12.22
CA SER A 25 -4.04 15.58 -12.41
C SER A 25 -3.51 16.53 -11.33
N ILE A 26 -4.35 17.45 -10.86
CA ILE A 26 -3.99 18.38 -9.77
C ILE A 26 -3.67 17.66 -8.46
N PHE A 27 -4.26 16.48 -8.23
CA PHE A 27 -3.98 15.66 -7.05
C PHE A 27 -2.70 14.85 -7.19
N LYS A 28 -2.18 14.64 -8.42
CA LYS A 28 -0.88 13.97 -8.65
C LYS A 28 0.32 14.85 -8.30
N THR A 29 0.12 16.16 -8.13
CA THR A 29 1.22 17.10 -7.85
C THR A 29 1.59 17.04 -6.37
N ALA A 30 2.79 16.53 -6.07
CA ALA A 30 3.29 16.37 -4.70
C ALA A 30 4.46 17.32 -4.42
N ARG A 31 4.56 17.76 -3.15
CA ARG A 31 5.78 18.40 -2.65
C ARG A 31 6.75 17.30 -2.20
N VAL A 32 7.91 17.21 -2.83
CA VAL A 32 8.94 16.24 -2.45
C VAL A 32 9.79 16.81 -1.32
N CYS A 33 9.83 16.10 -0.19
CA CYS A 33 10.64 16.43 0.97
C CYS A 33 11.67 15.32 1.20
N PRO A 34 12.97 15.56 0.96
CA PRO A 34 14.00 14.58 1.23
C PRO A 34 14.23 14.47 2.75
N ILE A 35 14.18 13.24 3.28
CA ILE A 35 14.48 12.95 4.69
C ILE A 35 15.80 12.19 4.77
N PHE A 36 16.75 12.72 5.53
CA PHE A 36 18.03 12.07 5.76
C PHE A 36 17.84 10.74 6.50
N LYS A 37 18.41 9.66 5.97
CA LYS A 37 18.33 8.33 6.58
C LYS A 37 19.52 8.07 7.51
N SER A 38 20.75 8.10 6.96
CA SER A 38 22.00 7.78 7.66
C SER A 38 23.20 7.91 6.72
N GLY A 39 24.42 8.05 7.25
CA GLY A 39 25.66 8.06 6.45
C GLY A 39 26.19 9.47 6.20
N ASP A 40 26.76 9.69 5.01
CA ASP A 40 27.23 11.01 4.59
C ASP A 40 26.05 11.90 4.15
N ALA A 41 25.91 13.08 4.77
CA ALA A 41 24.87 14.04 4.45
C ALA A 41 25.09 14.75 3.10
N CYS A 42 26.31 14.70 2.55
CA CYS A 42 26.59 15.25 1.22
C CYS A 42 26.17 14.31 0.09
N ASN A 43 25.88 13.03 0.38
CA ASN A 43 25.46 12.05 -0.62
C ASN A 43 23.91 12.01 -0.74
N PRO A 44 23.33 12.36 -1.90
CA PRO A 44 21.87 12.33 -2.11
C PRO A 44 21.22 10.95 -1.93
N ASP A 45 21.94 9.86 -2.18
CA ASP A 45 21.43 8.49 -2.02
C ASP A 45 21.11 8.14 -0.55
N ASN A 46 21.67 8.90 0.39
CA ASN A 46 21.40 8.75 1.83
C ASN A 46 20.10 9.43 2.28
N TYR A 47 19.35 10.04 1.34
CA TYR A 47 18.05 10.63 1.59
C TYR A 47 16.93 9.77 1.02
N ARG A 48 15.80 9.76 1.72
CA ARG A 48 14.54 9.18 1.24
C ARG A 48 13.65 10.31 0.72
N PRO A 49 13.30 10.34 -0.58
CA PRO A 49 12.34 11.32 -1.07
C PRO A 49 10.93 10.94 -0.57
N ILE A 50 10.27 11.86 0.14
CA ILE A 50 8.87 11.69 0.54
C ILE A 50 8.00 12.63 -0.28
N ALA A 51 7.11 12.07 -1.09
CA ALA A 51 6.10 12.82 -1.83
C ALA A 51 4.91 13.15 -0.92
N VAL A 52 4.75 14.42 -0.56
CA VAL A 52 3.61 14.92 0.22
C VAL A 52 2.51 15.38 -0.75
N LEU A 53 1.51 14.51 -0.93
CA LEU A 53 0.33 14.76 -1.76
C LEU A 53 -0.68 15.70 -1.07
N PRO A 54 -1.54 16.41 -1.84
CA PRO A 54 -2.62 17.22 -1.30
C PRO A 54 -3.55 16.41 -0.40
N CYS A 55 -4.10 17.03 0.66
CA CYS A 55 -4.98 16.36 1.61
C CYS A 55 -6.19 15.70 0.92
N LEU A 56 -6.78 16.38 -0.08
CA LEU A 56 -7.90 15.86 -0.85
C LEU A 56 -7.56 14.58 -1.63
N SER A 57 -6.34 14.47 -2.14
CA SER A 57 -5.81 13.27 -2.82
C SER A 57 -5.93 12.05 -1.91
N LYS A 58 -5.49 12.21 -0.66
CA LYS A 58 -5.49 11.14 0.34
C LYS A 58 -6.90 10.65 0.69
N ILE A 59 -7.91 11.51 0.59
CA ILE A 59 -9.30 11.14 0.91
C ILE A 59 -9.82 10.15 -0.14
N ILE A 60 -9.68 10.47 -1.43
CA ILE A 60 -10.13 9.60 -2.52
C ILE A 60 -9.26 8.34 -2.63
N GLU A 61 -7.94 8.47 -2.47
CA GLU A 61 -7.02 7.32 -2.44
C GLU A 61 -7.39 6.35 -1.31
N ARG A 62 -7.68 6.86 -0.11
CA ARG A 62 -8.11 6.03 1.02
C ARG A 62 -9.44 5.34 0.74
N HIS A 63 -10.38 6.03 0.10
CA HIS A 63 -11.66 5.42 -0.28
C HIS A 63 -11.45 4.22 -1.20
N ILE A 64 -10.64 4.37 -2.25
CA ILE A 64 -10.37 3.30 -3.21
C ILE A 64 -9.51 2.20 -2.60
N ALA A 65 -8.51 2.54 -1.79
CA ALA A 65 -7.69 1.57 -1.07
C ALA A 65 -8.56 0.69 -0.14
N ASN A 66 -9.53 1.28 0.55
CA ASN A 66 -10.47 0.53 1.39
C ASN A 66 -11.36 -0.40 0.56
N SER A 67 -11.93 0.10 -0.55
CA SER A 67 -12.75 -0.72 -1.45
C SER A 67 -11.96 -1.88 -2.06
N LEU A 68 -10.74 -1.62 -2.51
CA LEU A 68 -9.83 -2.64 -3.02
C LEU A 68 -9.46 -3.65 -1.93
N TYR A 69 -9.16 -3.18 -0.71
CA TYR A 69 -8.86 -4.06 0.41
C TYR A 69 -10.03 -5.00 0.72
N ILE A 70 -11.26 -4.48 0.79
CA ILE A 70 -12.48 -5.28 0.99
C ILE A 70 -12.59 -6.34 -0.10
N PHE A 71 -12.43 -5.95 -1.37
CA PHE A 71 -12.45 -6.88 -2.50
C PHE A 71 -11.39 -8.00 -2.36
N LEU A 72 -10.14 -7.64 -2.07
CA LEU A 72 -9.06 -8.61 -1.94
C LEU A 72 -9.30 -9.59 -0.78
N ASN A 73 -9.86 -9.11 0.32
CA ASN A 73 -10.13 -9.93 1.51
C ASN A 73 -11.38 -10.80 1.34
N SER A 74 -12.45 -10.30 0.69
CA SER A 74 -13.67 -11.06 0.43
C SER A 74 -13.50 -12.17 -0.62
N ASN A 75 -12.44 -12.10 -1.42
CA ASN A 75 -12.09 -13.13 -2.42
C ASN A 75 -10.86 -13.96 -2.01
N ASP A 76 -10.43 -13.89 -0.75
CA ASP A 76 -9.28 -14.65 -0.22
C ASP A 76 -7.98 -14.52 -1.05
N LEU A 77 -7.76 -13.34 -1.65
CA LEU A 77 -6.62 -13.07 -2.52
C LEU A 77 -5.34 -12.69 -1.76
N LEU A 78 -5.47 -12.36 -0.47
CA LEU A 78 -4.34 -12.02 0.40
C LEU A 78 -3.81 -13.27 1.11
N ASN A 79 -2.49 -13.43 1.12
CA ASN A 79 -1.86 -14.53 1.84
C ASN A 79 -2.13 -14.42 3.35
N THR A 80 -2.54 -15.52 3.97
CA THR A 80 -2.82 -15.63 5.42
C THR A 80 -1.57 -15.40 6.28
N THR A 81 -0.37 -15.62 5.75
CA THR A 81 0.90 -15.36 6.45
C THR A 81 1.39 -13.92 6.28
N GLN A 82 0.75 -13.12 5.42
CA GLN A 82 1.12 -11.72 5.25
C GLN A 82 0.66 -10.90 6.46
N SER A 83 1.62 -10.32 7.18
CA SER A 83 1.35 -9.42 8.30
C SER A 83 1.53 -7.94 7.96
N GLY A 84 2.40 -7.63 6.99
CA GLY A 84 2.61 -6.26 6.53
C GLY A 84 1.36 -5.67 5.85
N PHE A 85 1.08 -4.40 6.15
CA PHE A 85 -0.04 -3.63 5.58
C PHE A 85 -1.43 -4.26 5.76
N ARG A 86 -1.61 -5.12 6.77
CA ARG A 86 -2.90 -5.72 7.12
C ARG A 86 -3.47 -5.13 8.41
N PRO A 87 -4.76 -4.77 8.46
CA PRO A 87 -5.41 -4.38 9.71
C PRO A 87 -5.37 -5.53 10.71
N LYS A 88 -5.15 -5.21 11.99
CA LYS A 88 -5.03 -6.18 13.10
C LYS A 88 -3.80 -7.10 13.03
N HIS A 89 -2.83 -6.82 12.16
CA HIS A 89 -1.51 -7.44 12.18
C HIS A 89 -0.45 -6.42 12.59
N SER A 90 0.61 -6.88 13.24
CA SER A 90 1.78 -6.07 13.61
C SER A 90 3.07 -6.87 13.42
N CYS A 91 4.21 -6.18 13.53
CA CYS A 91 5.52 -6.85 13.57
C CYS A 91 5.61 -7.81 14.76
N THR A 92 5.00 -7.47 15.90
CA THR A 92 4.99 -8.31 17.10
C THR A 92 4.18 -9.57 16.87
N THR A 93 2.96 -9.50 16.30
CA THR A 93 2.16 -10.71 16.02
C THR A 93 2.86 -11.64 15.04
N ALA A 94 3.56 -11.08 14.03
CA ALA A 94 4.31 -11.86 13.07
C ALA A 94 5.50 -12.58 13.73
N LEU A 95 6.25 -11.87 14.57
CA LEU A 95 7.39 -12.43 15.29
C LEU A 95 6.97 -13.50 16.28
N THR A 96 5.92 -13.24 17.09
CA THR A 96 5.38 -14.21 18.04
C THR A 96 4.98 -15.50 17.33
N LYS A 97 4.24 -15.40 16.22
CA LYS A 97 3.85 -16.57 15.42
C LYS A 97 5.07 -17.39 14.96
N LEU A 98 6.10 -16.72 14.43
CA LEU A 98 7.31 -17.40 13.97
C LEU A 98 8.07 -18.09 15.11
N VAL A 99 8.19 -17.41 16.26
CA VAL A 99 8.87 -17.97 17.43
C VAL A 99 8.11 -19.18 17.97
N ASP A 100 6.78 -19.10 18.06
CA ASP A 100 5.94 -20.22 18.50
C ASP A 100 6.10 -21.43 17.57
N GLU A 101 6.10 -21.22 16.24
CA GLU A 101 6.34 -22.27 15.25
C GLU A 101 7.74 -22.89 15.41
N TRP A 102 8.77 -22.07 15.63
CA TRP A 102 10.13 -22.57 15.82
C TRP A 102 10.28 -23.38 17.11
N LEU A 103 9.68 -22.92 18.20
CA LEU A 103 9.71 -23.63 19.48
C LEU A 103 9.00 -24.99 19.37
N ALA A 104 7.84 -25.05 18.71
CA ALA A 104 7.13 -26.30 18.50
C ALA A 104 7.97 -27.32 17.69
N ASN A 105 8.68 -26.87 16.66
CA ASN A 105 9.58 -27.73 15.89
C ASN A 105 10.76 -28.25 16.73
N ILE A 106 11.33 -27.41 17.60
CA ILE A 106 12.40 -27.82 18.53
C ILE A 106 11.90 -28.89 19.50
N ASP A 107 10.70 -28.71 20.06
CA ASP A 107 10.09 -29.67 20.97
C ASP A 107 9.83 -31.03 20.30
N ASN A 108 9.56 -31.03 18.98
CA ASN A 108 9.42 -32.24 18.16
C ASN A 108 10.76 -32.86 17.71
N GLY A 109 11.90 -32.27 18.10
CA GLY A 109 13.23 -32.74 17.70
C GLY A 109 13.62 -32.37 16.27
N GLU A 110 12.92 -31.41 15.64
CA GLU A 110 13.21 -30.92 14.30
C GLU A 110 14.21 -29.75 14.31
N ILE A 111 14.78 -29.43 13.14
CA ILE A 111 15.72 -28.33 12.96
C ILE A 111 15.04 -27.20 12.18
N ASN A 112 15.09 -25.98 12.71
CA ASN A 112 14.59 -24.78 12.02
C ASN A 112 15.68 -24.14 11.17
N GLY A 113 15.43 -24.01 9.86
CA GLY A 113 16.24 -23.20 8.94
C GLY A 113 15.46 -21.97 8.47
N VAL A 114 16.08 -20.79 8.54
CA VAL A 114 15.41 -19.51 8.22
C VAL A 114 16.24 -18.71 7.22
N ILE A 115 15.58 -18.21 6.17
CA ILE A 115 16.17 -17.33 5.16
C ILE A 115 15.45 -15.98 5.22
N PHE A 116 16.19 -14.92 5.53
CA PHE A 116 15.68 -13.57 5.50
C PHE A 116 15.97 -12.92 4.14
N LEU A 117 14.93 -12.40 3.50
CA LEU A 117 15.01 -11.73 2.20
C LEU A 117 14.55 -10.28 2.37
N ASP A 118 15.35 -9.34 1.87
CA ASP A 118 15.00 -7.92 1.82
C ASP A 118 15.12 -7.39 0.39
N LEU A 119 14.09 -6.67 -0.06
CA LEU A 119 14.03 -6.11 -1.42
C LEU A 119 14.51 -4.66 -1.42
N LYS A 120 15.54 -4.37 -2.19
CA LYS A 120 16.05 -3.00 -2.35
C LYS A 120 15.03 -2.14 -3.10
N LYS A 121 14.75 -0.95 -2.56
CA LYS A 121 13.90 0.08 -3.22
C LYS A 121 12.56 -0.47 -3.71
N ALA A 122 11.87 -1.26 -2.87
CA ALA A 122 10.68 -2.01 -3.26
C ALA A 122 9.59 -1.17 -3.94
N PHE A 123 9.32 0.06 -3.48
CA PHE A 123 8.32 0.94 -4.10
C PHE A 123 8.81 1.60 -5.39
N ASP A 124 10.11 1.94 -5.49
CA ASP A 124 10.67 2.62 -6.66
C ASP A 124 10.88 1.66 -7.84
N LEU A 125 11.00 0.35 -7.57
CA LEU A 125 11.27 -0.69 -8.57
C LEU A 125 10.01 -1.47 -9.01
N VAL A 126 8.82 -1.12 -8.50
CA VAL A 126 7.59 -1.79 -8.95
C VAL A 126 7.32 -1.46 -10.42
N ASN A 127 7.19 -2.51 -11.25
CA ASN A 127 6.76 -2.36 -12.62
C ASN A 127 5.23 -2.18 -12.68
N HIS A 128 4.77 -0.99 -13.07
CA HIS A 128 3.35 -0.66 -13.16
C HIS A 128 2.57 -1.55 -14.14
N ILE A 129 3.17 -1.97 -15.25
CA ILE A 129 2.50 -2.83 -16.24
C ILE A 129 2.23 -4.20 -15.64
N ILE A 130 3.21 -4.78 -14.94
CA ILE A 130 3.04 -6.09 -14.28
C ILE A 130 2.03 -5.99 -13.14
N LEU A 131 2.06 -4.90 -12.36
CA LEU A 131 1.10 -4.66 -11.30
C LEU A 131 -0.34 -4.59 -11.83
N LEU A 132 -0.58 -3.81 -12.89
CA LEU A 132 -1.91 -3.68 -13.49
C LEU A 132 -2.39 -5.01 -14.08
N LYS A 133 -1.54 -5.76 -14.79
CA LYS A 133 -1.88 -7.11 -15.28
C LYS A 133 -2.23 -8.08 -14.15
N LYS A 134 -1.56 -7.97 -13.00
CA LYS A 134 -1.87 -8.81 -11.83
C LYS A 134 -3.23 -8.44 -11.22
N LEU A 135 -3.57 -7.16 -11.17
CA LEU A 135 -4.89 -6.70 -10.72
C LEU A 135 -6.00 -7.12 -11.69
N GLU A 136 -5.74 -7.05 -13.00
CA GLU A 136 -6.63 -7.57 -14.04
C GLU A 136 -6.86 -9.08 -13.87
N TYR A 137 -5.79 -9.86 -13.64
CA TYR A 137 -5.90 -11.30 -13.34
C TYR A 137 -6.75 -11.59 -12.10
N TYR A 138 -6.74 -10.70 -11.10
CA TYR A 138 -7.59 -10.79 -9.92
C TYR A 138 -9.03 -10.30 -10.14
N ASN A 139 -9.43 -10.00 -11.37
CA ASN A 139 -10.76 -9.49 -11.75
C ASN A 139 -11.10 -8.11 -11.16
N VAL A 140 -10.09 -7.25 -10.96
CA VAL A 140 -10.34 -5.83 -10.71
C VAL A 140 -10.94 -5.20 -11.96
N SER A 141 -11.98 -4.37 -11.81
CA SER A 141 -12.70 -3.81 -12.95
C SER A 141 -11.82 -2.89 -13.81
N ASN A 142 -12.01 -2.93 -15.13
CA ASN A 142 -11.25 -2.10 -16.09
C ASN A 142 -11.31 -0.60 -15.74
N CYS A 143 -12.46 -0.10 -15.28
CA CYS A 143 -12.59 1.29 -14.84
C CYS A 143 -11.67 1.63 -13.65
N THR A 144 -11.47 0.68 -12.73
CA THR A 144 -10.54 0.85 -11.60
C THR A 144 -9.09 0.73 -12.06
N LEU A 145 -8.80 -0.14 -13.02
CA LEU A 145 -7.46 -0.27 -13.62
C LEU A 145 -7.06 1.00 -14.38
N ASP A 146 -7.97 1.60 -15.14
CA ASP A 146 -7.75 2.87 -15.84
C ASP A 146 -7.54 4.04 -14.88
N TRP A 147 -8.14 3.96 -13.69
CA TRP A 147 -8.05 4.98 -12.66
C TRP A 147 -6.66 5.03 -11.99
N PHE A 148 -6.00 3.86 -11.84
CA PHE A 148 -4.67 3.74 -11.24
C PHE A 148 -3.56 4.32 -12.13
#